data_AF-A0A3A9SVR2-F1
#
_entry.id   AF-A0A3A9SVR2-F1
#
_cell.length_a   1.000
_cell.length_b   1.000
_cell.length_c   1.000
_cell.angle_alpha   90.00
_cell.angle_beta   90.00
_cell.angle_gamma   90.00
#
_symmetry.space_group_name_H-M   'P 1'
#
loop_
_entity.id
_entity.type
_entity.pdbx_description
1 polymer ?
#
loop_
_entity_poly.entity_id
_entity_poly.type
_entity_poly.pdbx_seq_one_letter_code
_entity_poly.pdbx_strand_id
1 'polypeptide(L)'
;MSLEKYINPDFTIYKKLIFLLITIAGIAICALLIHIGTKLSYAPNPSGKKRKPTKQEKEVLFFKNFHLNIQLFIEMMISATSVMMFACSYVIVNHVYATVTGQSGRYYGFDQFISTWDNSKDFILLLLICLSCVANTIIDKLIIPLKMPSKEQKASIRMLGMFYVIIILLFLNNTIGDESQYSPVMMYYLGLMIGRFIYFDASFMDFINALKSALYHSPLLIIGLLVSSSLSFLGFKLGYLLERNYYIVGIFYTHLFILVVLFILHNSRVMYLFVRKPKEEPEPLFDEYEEYDDYDDYDEYRK
;
A
#
# COMPACT_ATOMS: atom_id res chain seq x y z
N MET A 1 -15.21 -23.52 20.49
CA MET A 1 -14.97 -22.19 19.88
C MET A 1 -15.67 -22.20 18.54
N SER A 2 -16.82 -21.53 18.35
CA SER A 2 -17.51 -21.55 17.04
C SER A 2 -16.91 -20.49 16.11
N LEU A 3 -16.69 -20.87 14.85
CA LEU A 3 -16.20 -20.04 13.74
C LEU A 3 -17.06 -18.77 13.54
N GLU A 4 -18.28 -18.78 14.07
CA GLU A 4 -19.27 -17.70 14.08
C GLU A 4 -18.82 -16.46 14.86
N LYS A 5 -17.84 -16.57 15.78
CA LYS A 5 -17.25 -15.38 16.42
C LYS A 5 -16.28 -14.62 15.52
N TYR A 6 -15.82 -15.23 14.42
CA TYR A 6 -14.86 -14.66 13.47
C TYR A 6 -15.50 -14.19 12.16
N ILE A 7 -16.73 -14.65 11.88
CA ILE A 7 -17.50 -14.29 10.69
C ILE A 7 -18.74 -13.57 11.17
N ASN A 8 -18.92 -12.31 10.80
CA ASN A 8 -20.15 -11.58 11.11
C ASN A 8 -21.31 -12.24 10.34
N PRO A 9 -22.22 -12.99 11.00
CA PRO A 9 -23.34 -13.62 10.31
C PRO A 9 -24.28 -12.57 9.72
N ASP A 10 -24.29 -11.36 10.27
CA ASP A 10 -25.11 -10.25 9.80
C ASP A 10 -24.52 -9.54 8.58
N PHE A 11 -23.28 -9.83 8.18
CA PHE A 11 -22.69 -9.28 6.95
C PHE A 11 -23.10 -10.12 5.73
N THR A 12 -24.40 -10.06 5.44
CA THR A 12 -25.03 -10.74 4.31
C THR A 12 -24.43 -10.29 2.97
N ILE A 13 -24.61 -11.11 1.94
CA ILE A 13 -24.16 -10.81 0.56
C ILE A 13 -24.70 -9.45 0.09
N TYR A 14 -25.92 -9.09 0.48
CA TYR A 14 -26.51 -7.79 0.14
C TYR A 14 -25.74 -6.61 0.76
N LYS A 15 -25.39 -6.70 2.06
CA LYS A 15 -24.58 -5.67 2.72
C LYS A 15 -23.15 -5.61 2.17
N LYS A 16 -22.57 -6.76 1.78
CA LYS A 16 -21.29 -6.83 1.06
C LYS A 16 -21.34 -6.07 -0.26
N LEU A 17 -22.42 -6.22 -1.03
CA LEU A 17 -22.61 -5.48 -2.28
C LEU A 17 -22.78 -3.97 -2.06
N ILE A 18 -23.54 -3.56 -1.04
CA ILE A 18 -23.66 -2.14 -0.66
C ILE A 18 -22.29 -1.58 -0.28
N PHE A 19 -21.52 -2.30 0.55
CA PHE A 19 -20.19 -1.87 0.94
C PHE A 19 -19.23 -1.81 -0.25
N LEU A 20 -19.35 -2.72 -1.22
CA LEU A 20 -18.62 -2.66 -2.48
C LEU A 20 -18.97 -1.39 -3.28
N LEU A 21 -20.24 -1.00 -3.36
CA LEU A 21 -20.66 0.24 -4.04
C LEU A 21 -20.12 1.49 -3.34
N ILE A 22 -20.17 1.54 -2.01
CA ILE A 22 -19.56 2.62 -1.22
C ILE A 22 -18.04 2.67 -1.48
N THR A 23 -17.39 1.52 -1.58
CA THR A 23 -15.96 1.41 -1.91
C THR A 23 -15.68 1.95 -3.31
N ILE A 24 -16.51 1.62 -4.30
CA ILE A 24 -16.41 2.17 -5.67
C ILE A 24 -16.51 3.70 -5.65
N ALA A 25 -17.46 4.25 -4.90
CA ALA A 25 -17.59 5.70 -4.73
C ALA A 25 -16.35 6.32 -4.06
N GLY A 26 -15.82 5.68 -3.01
CA GLY A 26 -14.59 6.12 -2.34
C GLY A 26 -13.37 6.15 -3.28
N ILE A 27 -13.18 5.10 -4.07
CA ILE A 27 -12.10 5.04 -5.07
C ILE A 27 -12.31 6.04 -6.22
N ALA A 28 -13.55 6.30 -6.63
CA ALA A 28 -13.84 7.35 -7.60
C ALA A 28 -13.46 8.74 -7.06
N ILE A 29 -13.73 9.02 -5.78
CA ILE A 29 -13.28 10.24 -5.10
C ILE A 29 -11.74 10.32 -5.07
N CYS A 30 -11.04 9.21 -4.76
CA CYS A 30 -9.57 9.18 -4.87
C CYS A 30 -9.09 9.57 -6.27
N ALA A 31 -9.68 8.99 -7.32
CA ALA A 31 -9.30 9.28 -8.69
C ALA A 31 -9.53 10.77 -9.03
N LEU A 32 -10.62 11.38 -8.54
CA LEU A 32 -10.87 12.82 -8.68
C LEU A 32 -9.84 13.67 -7.93
N LEU A 33 -9.48 13.29 -6.70
CA LEU A 33 -8.44 13.98 -5.93
C LEU A 33 -7.07 13.89 -6.61
N ILE A 34 -6.73 12.72 -7.16
CA ILE A 34 -5.50 12.53 -7.95
C ILE A 34 -5.54 13.40 -9.21
N HIS A 35 -6.69 13.48 -9.89
CA HIS A 35 -6.88 14.35 -11.05
C HIS A 35 -6.74 15.85 -10.70
N ILE A 36 -7.28 16.29 -9.57
CA ILE A 36 -7.13 17.68 -9.09
C ILE A 36 -5.67 17.94 -8.71
N GLY A 37 -5.04 16.98 -8.00
CA GLY A 37 -3.63 17.06 -7.60
C GLY A 37 -2.70 17.16 -8.81
N THR A 38 -2.89 16.34 -9.85
CA THR A 38 -2.10 16.42 -11.08
C THR A 38 -2.30 17.74 -11.82
N LYS A 39 -3.50 18.31 -11.76
CA LYS A 39 -3.81 19.63 -12.33
C LYS A 39 -3.17 20.77 -11.52
N LEU A 40 -3.08 20.65 -10.20
CA LEU A 40 -2.54 21.67 -9.30
C LEU A 40 -1.02 21.66 -9.23
N SER A 41 -0.40 20.47 -9.20
CA SER A 41 1.06 20.30 -9.34
C SER A 41 1.58 20.73 -10.72
N TYR A 42 0.67 21.03 -11.65
CA TYR A 42 0.95 21.69 -12.92
C TYR A 42 1.26 23.18 -12.75
N ALA A 43 2.23 23.51 -11.90
CA ALA A 43 2.93 24.78 -11.97
C ALA A 43 4.17 24.54 -12.85
N PRO A 44 4.23 25.08 -14.09
CA PRO A 44 5.43 24.91 -14.92
C PRO A 44 6.61 25.48 -14.14
N ASN A 45 7.58 24.63 -13.81
CA ASN A 45 8.81 25.08 -13.17
C ASN A 45 9.49 26.08 -14.13
N PRO A 46 9.55 27.39 -13.81
CA PRO A 46 10.09 28.39 -14.72
C PRO A 46 11.61 28.32 -14.82
N SER A 47 12.29 27.47 -14.04
CA SER A 47 13.73 27.51 -13.87
C SER A 47 14.56 26.76 -14.91
N GLY A 48 13.97 26.22 -15.99
CA GLY A 48 14.76 25.42 -16.95
C GLY A 48 14.31 25.38 -18.41
N LYS A 49 13.10 25.84 -18.78
CA LYS A 49 12.58 25.65 -20.15
C LYS A 49 12.53 26.98 -20.94
N LYS A 50 13.24 27.03 -22.07
CA LYS A 50 13.33 28.17 -23.01
C LYS A 50 11.99 28.51 -23.72
N ARG A 51 10.96 27.67 -23.61
CA ARG A 51 9.67 27.87 -24.30
C ARG A 51 8.49 27.37 -23.47
N LYS A 52 7.36 28.09 -23.54
CA LYS A 52 6.09 27.66 -22.94
C LYS A 52 5.56 26.44 -23.73
N PRO A 53 5.22 25.32 -23.06
CA PRO A 53 4.68 24.14 -23.74
C PRO A 53 3.33 24.43 -24.39
N THR A 54 3.09 23.78 -25.53
CA THR A 54 1.89 23.91 -26.36
C THR A 54 0.68 23.26 -25.67
N LYS A 55 -0.54 23.67 -26.02
CA LYS A 55 -1.77 23.11 -25.41
C LYS A 55 -1.86 21.58 -25.55
N GLN A 56 -1.44 21.03 -26.69
CA GLN A 56 -1.43 19.58 -26.96
C GLN A 56 -0.39 18.84 -26.10
N GLU A 57 0.83 19.35 -25.99
CA GLU A 57 1.89 18.76 -25.14
C GLU A 57 1.47 18.73 -23.67
N LYS A 58 0.76 19.78 -23.21
CA LYS A 58 0.20 19.83 -21.86
C LYS A 58 -0.86 18.76 -21.62
N GLU A 59 -1.74 18.52 -22.60
CA GLU A 59 -2.76 17.48 -22.50
C GLU A 59 -2.16 16.08 -22.49
N VAL A 60 -1.12 15.83 -23.30
CA VAL A 60 -0.38 14.55 -23.34
C VAL A 60 0.36 14.30 -22.02
N LEU A 61 1.09 15.30 -21.51
CA LEU A 61 1.85 15.17 -20.26
C LEU A 61 0.91 15.00 -19.06
N PHE A 62 -0.20 15.75 -19.02
CA PHE A 62 -1.23 15.57 -18.01
C PHE A 62 -1.82 14.15 -18.03
N PHE A 63 -2.17 13.64 -19.21
CA PHE A 63 -2.65 12.27 -19.37
C PHE A 63 -1.63 11.25 -18.83
N LYS A 64 -0.35 11.36 -19.24
CA LYS A 64 0.72 10.48 -18.76
C LYS A 64 0.86 10.53 -17.23
N ASN A 65 0.95 11.72 -16.65
CA ASN A 65 1.12 11.90 -15.20
C ASN A 65 -0.09 11.41 -14.39
N PHE A 66 -1.31 11.61 -14.90
CA PHE A 66 -2.51 11.08 -14.26
C PHE A 66 -2.51 9.54 -14.25
N HIS A 67 -2.26 8.92 -15.40
CA HIS A 67 -2.20 7.46 -15.49
C HIS A 67 -1.07 6.87 -14.65
N LEU A 68 0.09 7.52 -14.60
CA LEU A 68 1.20 7.13 -13.73
C LEU A 68 0.79 7.20 -12.26
N ASN A 69 0.23 8.33 -11.80
CA ASN A 69 -0.16 8.49 -10.39
C ASN A 69 -1.22 7.49 -9.93
N ILE A 70 -2.17 7.13 -10.80
CA ILE A 70 -3.12 6.05 -10.47
C ILE A 70 -2.43 4.68 -10.42
N GLN A 71 -1.50 4.39 -11.34
CA GLN A 71 -0.74 3.14 -11.29
C GLN A 71 0.13 3.03 -10.03
N LEU A 72 0.77 4.14 -9.62
CA LEU A 72 1.51 4.23 -8.35
C LEU A 72 0.57 4.06 -7.14
N PHE A 73 -0.62 4.65 -7.18
CA PHE A 73 -1.63 4.44 -6.13
C PHE A 73 -2.05 2.97 -6.01
N ILE A 74 -2.30 2.30 -7.14
CA ILE A 74 -2.66 0.88 -7.17
C ILE A 74 -1.53 0.03 -6.59
N GLU A 75 -0.29 0.25 -7.03
CA GLU A 75 0.90 -0.46 -6.50
C GLU A 75 1.03 -0.27 -4.99
N MET A 76 0.83 0.95 -4.49
CA MET A 76 0.88 1.25 -3.07
C MET A 76 -0.17 0.45 -2.29
N MET A 77 -1.42 0.42 -2.77
CA MET A 77 -2.52 -0.28 -2.12
C MET A 77 -2.33 -1.80 -2.14
N ILE A 78 -1.77 -2.35 -3.23
CA ILE A 78 -1.40 -3.77 -3.31
C ILE A 78 -0.33 -4.10 -2.26
N SER A 79 0.75 -3.32 -2.24
CA SER A 79 1.85 -3.48 -1.28
C SER A 79 1.33 -3.45 0.17
N ALA A 80 0.53 -2.44 0.49
CA ALA A 80 -0.07 -2.29 1.81
C ALA A 80 -0.99 -3.47 2.18
N THR A 81 -1.80 -3.97 1.23
CA THR A 81 -2.73 -5.08 1.48
C THR A 81 -1.99 -6.38 1.79
N SER A 82 -0.90 -6.67 1.09
CA SER A 82 -0.06 -7.85 1.40
C SER A 82 0.55 -7.74 2.79
N VAL A 83 1.20 -6.62 3.11
CA VAL A 83 1.80 -6.38 4.42
C VAL A 83 0.75 -6.53 5.53
N MET A 84 -0.45 -5.98 5.31
CA MET A 84 -1.56 -6.07 6.25
C MET A 84 -2.11 -7.49 6.41
N MET A 85 -2.15 -8.30 5.36
CA MET A 85 -2.57 -9.71 5.41
C MET A 85 -1.73 -10.51 6.41
N PHE A 86 -0.40 -10.34 6.36
CA PHE A 86 0.53 -11.05 7.24
C PHE A 86 0.56 -10.45 8.65
N ALA A 87 0.44 -9.12 8.80
CA ALA A 87 0.26 -8.47 10.10
C ALA A 87 -1.01 -8.97 10.81
N CYS A 88 -2.13 -9.03 10.08
CA CYS A 88 -3.40 -9.54 10.56
C CYS A 88 -3.28 -11.02 10.98
N SER A 89 -2.61 -11.84 10.16
CA SER A 89 -2.37 -13.26 10.48
C SER A 89 -1.61 -13.43 11.79
N TYR A 90 -0.53 -12.68 12.00
CA TYR A 90 0.21 -12.73 13.27
C TYR A 90 -0.65 -12.32 14.46
N VAL A 91 -1.38 -11.20 14.36
CA VAL A 91 -2.23 -10.70 15.45
C VAL A 91 -3.34 -11.69 15.80
N ILE A 92 -3.97 -12.32 14.82
CA ILE A 92 -4.98 -13.37 15.06
C ILE A 92 -4.36 -14.53 15.84
N VAL A 93 -3.20 -15.03 15.43
CA VAL A 93 -2.56 -16.16 16.12
C VAL A 93 -2.10 -15.78 17.52
N ASN A 94 -1.55 -14.58 17.70
CA ASN A 94 -1.16 -14.06 19.02
C ASN A 94 -2.36 -13.88 19.95
N HIS A 95 -3.50 -13.44 19.42
CA HIS A 95 -4.74 -13.35 20.18
C HIS A 95 -5.29 -14.73 20.56
N VAL A 96 -5.24 -15.70 19.65
CA VAL A 96 -5.62 -17.10 19.96
C VAL A 96 -4.72 -17.63 21.08
N TYR A 97 -3.41 -17.40 21.02
CA TYR A 97 -2.48 -17.73 22.09
C TYR A 97 -2.86 -17.06 23.42
N ALA A 98 -3.10 -15.74 23.44
CA ALA A 98 -3.48 -15.01 24.66
C ALA A 98 -4.82 -15.49 25.24
N THR A 99 -5.79 -15.88 24.39
CA THR A 99 -7.09 -16.40 24.84
C THR A 99 -6.93 -17.78 25.49
N VAL A 100 -6.06 -18.63 24.91
CA VAL A 100 -5.80 -19.98 25.41
C VAL A 100 -4.98 -19.95 26.71
N THR A 101 -4.07 -18.98 26.86
CA THR A 101 -3.22 -18.85 28.07
C THR A 101 -3.87 -18.03 29.19
N GLY A 102 -4.75 -17.06 28.86
CA GLY A 102 -5.42 -16.18 29.83
C GLY A 102 -6.63 -16.80 30.54
N GLN A 103 -7.18 -17.91 30.05
CA GLN A 103 -8.10 -18.74 30.84
C GLN A 103 -7.24 -19.71 31.66
N SER A 104 -7.25 -19.57 32.99
CA SER A 104 -6.56 -20.38 33.99
C SER A 104 -7.03 -21.85 34.04
N GLY A 105 -7.13 -22.52 32.90
CA GLY A 105 -7.53 -23.91 32.76
C GLY A 105 -6.74 -24.50 31.61
N ARG A 106 -5.76 -25.35 31.94
CA ARG A 106 -5.00 -26.18 30.99
C ARG A 106 -5.97 -26.81 29.99
N TYR A 107 -5.99 -26.28 28.77
CA TYR A 107 -6.65 -26.93 27.66
C TYR A 107 -5.73 -28.06 27.17
N TYR A 108 -6.03 -29.28 27.61
CA TYR A 108 -5.42 -30.51 27.12
C TYR A 108 -5.53 -30.55 25.59
N GLY A 109 -4.42 -30.30 24.89
CA GLY A 109 -4.32 -30.31 23.43
C GLY A 109 -3.63 -29.11 22.80
N PHE A 110 -3.56 -27.95 23.48
CA PHE A 110 -2.85 -26.77 22.99
C PHE A 110 -1.47 -26.55 23.61
N ASP A 111 -1.03 -27.38 24.56
CA ASP A 111 0.26 -27.22 25.25
C ASP A 111 1.44 -27.18 24.27
N GLN A 112 1.39 -28.00 23.22
CA GLN A 112 2.42 -28.01 22.17
C GLN A 112 2.38 -26.75 21.30
N PHE A 113 1.18 -26.20 21.03
CA PHE A 113 1.01 -24.92 20.34
C PHE A 113 1.52 -23.75 21.19
N ILE A 114 1.19 -23.71 22.48
CA ILE A 114 1.63 -22.68 23.42
C ILE A 114 3.16 -22.69 23.52
N SER A 115 3.76 -23.86 23.75
CA SER A 115 5.21 -24.02 23.86
C SER A 115 5.93 -23.68 22.54
N THR A 116 5.36 -24.05 21.40
CA THR A 116 5.94 -23.74 20.08
C THR A 116 5.82 -22.25 19.76
N TRP A 117 4.67 -21.63 20.06
CA TRP A 117 4.45 -20.20 19.83
C TRP A 117 5.37 -19.35 20.71
N ASP A 118 5.50 -19.66 22.00
CA ASP A 118 6.32 -18.86 22.92
C ASP A 118 7.81 -18.87 22.52
N ASN A 119 8.31 -20.02 22.06
CA ASN A 119 9.69 -20.18 21.60
C ASN A 119 9.94 -19.66 20.17
N SER A 120 8.92 -19.62 19.31
CA SER A 120 9.09 -19.36 17.86
C SER A 120 8.37 -18.10 17.34
N LYS A 121 7.66 -17.34 18.19
CA LYS A 121 6.85 -16.17 17.77
C LYS A 121 7.65 -15.17 16.92
N ASP A 122 8.89 -14.91 17.29
CA ASP A 122 9.76 -13.95 16.62
C ASP A 122 10.22 -14.46 15.25
N PHE A 123 10.57 -15.74 15.18
CA PHE A 123 10.94 -16.40 13.92
C PHE A 123 9.75 -16.51 12.97
N ILE A 124 8.56 -16.84 13.48
CA ILE A 124 7.32 -16.89 12.70
C ILE A 124 6.97 -15.49 12.18
N LEU A 125 7.09 -14.45 13.01
CA LEU A 125 6.86 -13.08 12.58
C LEU A 125 7.82 -12.66 11.46
N LEU A 126 9.11 -12.94 11.61
CA LEU A 126 10.10 -12.68 10.56
C LEU A 126 9.77 -13.41 9.25
N LEU A 127 9.36 -14.68 9.34
CA LEU A 127 8.95 -15.49 8.19
C LEU A 127 7.68 -14.92 7.52
N LEU A 128 6.68 -14.50 8.28
CA LEU A 128 5.46 -13.87 7.75
C LEU A 128 5.79 -12.57 7.00
N ILE A 129 6.76 -11.79 7.49
CA ILE A 129 7.20 -10.58 6.80
C ILE A 129 7.93 -10.93 5.49
N CYS A 130 8.80 -11.94 5.49
CA CYS A 130 9.42 -12.44 4.26
C CYS A 130 8.37 -12.89 3.23
N LEU A 131 7.36 -13.64 3.69
CA LEU A 131 6.24 -14.07 2.85
C LEU A 131 5.43 -12.89 2.30
N SER A 132 5.28 -11.79 3.05
CA SER A 132 4.61 -10.58 2.56
C SER A 132 5.31 -9.96 1.34
N CYS A 133 6.66 -9.96 1.33
CA CYS A 133 7.46 -9.48 0.22
C CYS A 133 7.33 -10.39 -1.03
N VAL A 134 7.27 -11.70 -0.81
CA VAL A 134 7.05 -12.67 -1.91
C VAL A 134 5.63 -12.56 -2.44
N ALA A 135 4.63 -12.47 -1.57
CA ALA A 135 3.23 -12.30 -1.93
C ALA A 135 2.98 -11.02 -2.74
N ASN A 136 3.65 -9.92 -2.40
CA ASN A 136 3.65 -8.70 -3.23
C ASN A 136 4.06 -9.02 -4.68
N THR A 137 5.15 -9.75 -4.86
CA THR A 137 5.65 -10.12 -6.19
C THR A 137 4.68 -11.05 -6.94
N ILE A 138 3.98 -11.93 -6.23
CA ILE A 138 2.97 -12.82 -6.82
C ILE A 138 1.72 -12.05 -7.22
N ILE A 139 1.19 -11.20 -6.33
CA ILE A 139 0.00 -10.38 -6.58
C ILE A 139 0.24 -9.42 -7.76
N ASP A 140 1.42 -8.82 -7.84
CA ASP A 140 1.80 -7.94 -8.96
C ASP A 140 1.80 -8.66 -10.31
N LYS A 141 2.27 -9.91 -10.36
CA LYS A 141 2.32 -10.70 -11.60
C LYS A 141 0.96 -11.26 -11.99
N LEU A 142 0.13 -11.60 -11.01
CA LEU A 142 -1.10 -12.35 -11.23
C LEU A 142 -2.34 -11.47 -11.32
N ILE A 143 -2.41 -10.39 -10.54
CA ILE A 143 -3.64 -9.59 -10.37
C ILE A 143 -3.60 -8.31 -11.21
N ILE A 144 -2.50 -7.52 -11.20
CA ILE A 144 -2.44 -6.22 -11.89
C ILE A 144 -1.04 -5.99 -12.52
N PRO A 145 -0.80 -6.39 -13.78
CA PRO A 145 0.46 -6.10 -14.46
C PRO A 145 0.54 -4.61 -14.84
N LEU A 146 1.23 -3.82 -14.01
CA LEU A 146 1.47 -2.39 -14.24
C LEU A 146 2.59 -2.22 -15.29
N LYS A 147 2.35 -1.34 -16.27
CA LYS A 147 3.24 -1.18 -17.45
C LYS A 147 3.99 0.15 -17.49
N MET A 148 3.55 1.18 -16.76
CA MET A 148 4.15 2.51 -16.83
C MET A 148 5.24 2.83 -15.77
N PRO A 149 5.15 2.41 -14.49
CA PRO A 149 6.12 2.85 -13.49
C PRO A 149 7.49 2.17 -13.69
N SER A 150 8.57 2.92 -13.46
CA SER A 150 9.93 2.36 -13.46
C SER A 150 10.14 1.41 -12.28
N LYS A 151 11.15 0.53 -12.36
CA LYS A 151 11.47 -0.41 -11.27
C LYS A 151 11.78 0.30 -9.94
N GLU A 152 12.44 1.45 -10.02
CA GLU A 152 12.82 2.26 -8.86
C GLU A 152 11.60 2.96 -8.23
N GLN A 153 10.72 3.54 -9.04
CA GLN A 153 9.45 4.12 -8.57
C GLN A 153 8.59 3.06 -7.89
N LYS A 154 8.55 1.85 -8.46
CA LYS A 154 7.83 0.71 -7.88
C LYS A 154 8.40 0.33 -6.49
N ALA A 155 9.72 0.27 -6.36
CA ALA A 155 10.37 -0.01 -5.07
C ALA A 155 10.10 1.08 -4.01
N SER A 156 10.16 2.34 -4.43
CA SER A 156 9.86 3.51 -3.58
C SER A 156 8.40 3.54 -3.12
N ILE A 157 7.46 3.22 -4.00
CA ILE A 157 6.04 3.12 -3.63
C ILE A 157 5.77 1.90 -2.75
N ARG A 158 6.45 0.77 -2.99
CA ARG A 158 6.32 -0.40 -2.12
C ARG A 158 6.77 -0.10 -0.69
N MET A 159 7.86 0.66 -0.56
CA MET A 159 8.32 1.24 0.70
C MET A 159 7.24 2.13 1.34
N LEU A 160 6.65 3.04 0.56
CA LEU A 160 5.57 3.91 1.02
C LEU A 160 4.36 3.10 1.53
N GLY A 161 4.05 1.96 0.89
CA GLY A 161 3.03 1.01 1.34
C GLY A 161 3.35 0.32 2.68
N MET A 162 4.63 0.11 3.01
CA MET A 162 5.01 -0.37 4.35
C MET A 162 4.81 0.71 5.41
N PHE A 163 5.25 1.94 5.13
CA PHE A 163 5.00 3.10 6.01
C PHE A 163 3.50 3.32 6.27
N TYR A 164 2.69 3.17 5.22
CA TYR A 164 1.24 3.22 5.31
C TYR A 164 0.67 2.24 6.35
N VAL A 165 1.10 0.97 6.33
CA VAL A 165 0.63 -0.03 7.29
C VAL A 165 1.14 0.27 8.69
N ILE A 166 2.38 0.73 8.84
CA ILE A 166 2.94 1.15 10.14
C ILE A 166 2.08 2.25 10.77
N ILE A 167 1.65 3.25 10.00
CA ILE A 167 0.77 4.33 10.49
C ILE A 167 -0.57 3.76 10.97
N ILE A 168 -1.17 2.82 10.24
CA ILE A 168 -2.42 2.16 10.65
C ILE A 168 -2.24 1.35 11.93
N LEU A 169 -1.14 0.59 12.04
CA LEU A 169 -0.85 -0.20 13.25
C LEU A 169 -0.56 0.69 14.46
N LEU A 170 0.16 1.80 14.27
CA LEU A 170 0.36 2.82 15.31
C LEU A 170 -0.96 3.41 15.79
N PHE A 171 -1.86 3.75 14.85
CA PHE A 171 -3.18 4.26 15.18
C PHE A 171 -4.01 3.25 15.99
N LEU A 172 -4.02 1.98 15.56
CA LEU A 172 -4.70 0.90 16.28
C LEU A 172 -4.14 0.68 17.68
N ASN A 173 -2.81 0.70 17.81
CA ASN A 173 -2.13 0.56 19.10
C ASN A 173 -2.48 1.70 20.06
N ASN A 174 -2.56 2.94 19.57
CA ASN A 174 -2.81 4.12 20.41
C ASN A 174 -4.30 4.31 20.76
N THR A 175 -5.22 3.87 19.89
CA THR A 175 -6.64 4.23 20.01
C THR A 175 -7.52 3.09 20.52
N ILE A 176 -7.16 1.83 20.29
CA ILE A 176 -8.10 0.70 20.40
C ILE A 176 -7.49 -0.57 21.05
N GLY A 177 -6.20 -0.82 20.90
CA GLY A 177 -5.56 -2.08 21.30
C GLY A 177 -4.88 -2.06 22.67
N ASP A 178 -4.83 -3.20 23.34
CA ASP A 178 -3.81 -3.46 24.36
C ASP A 178 -2.43 -3.37 23.69
N GLU A 179 -1.56 -2.49 24.19
CA GLU A 179 -0.24 -2.14 23.60
C GLU A 179 0.63 -3.37 23.27
N SER A 180 0.37 -4.50 23.93
CA SER A 180 1.14 -5.74 23.81
C SER A 180 0.94 -6.51 22.51
N GLN A 181 -0.17 -6.30 21.77
CA GLN A 181 -0.50 -7.14 20.61
C GLN A 181 0.03 -6.58 19.27
N TYR A 182 0.12 -5.25 19.16
CA TYR A 182 0.50 -4.58 17.90
C TYR A 182 1.95 -4.10 17.88
N SER A 183 2.53 -3.82 19.07
CA SER A 183 3.90 -3.34 19.21
C SER A 183 4.97 -4.27 18.61
N PRO A 184 4.91 -5.61 18.78
CA PRO A 184 5.88 -6.50 18.14
C PRO A 184 5.84 -6.37 16.62
N VAL A 185 4.66 -6.51 16.00
CA VAL A 185 4.50 -6.42 14.54
C VAL A 185 5.06 -5.10 14.01
N MET A 186 4.73 -4.00 14.67
CA MET A 186 5.22 -2.67 14.32
C MET A 186 6.75 -2.55 14.41
N MET A 187 7.34 -2.99 15.53
CA MET A 187 8.78 -2.94 15.76
C MET A 187 9.55 -3.79 14.76
N TYR A 188 9.03 -4.97 14.38
CA TYR A 188 9.64 -5.82 13.37
C TYR A 188 9.55 -5.21 11.96
N TYR A 189 8.41 -4.63 11.57
CA TYR A 189 8.31 -3.94 10.28
C TYR A 189 9.21 -2.69 10.23
N LEU A 190 9.23 -1.90 11.29
CA LEU A 190 10.09 -0.72 11.39
C LEU A 190 11.57 -1.12 11.40
N GLY A 191 11.93 -2.16 12.17
CA GLY A 191 13.27 -2.71 12.24
C GLY A 191 13.75 -3.32 10.92
N LEU A 192 12.89 -4.01 10.18
CA LEU A 192 13.23 -4.54 8.85
C LEU A 192 13.32 -3.46 7.80
N MET A 193 12.47 -2.44 7.88
CA MET A 193 12.54 -1.28 7.00
C MET A 193 13.85 -0.54 7.24
N ILE A 194 14.18 -0.20 8.49
CA ILE A 194 15.47 0.38 8.86
C ILE A 194 16.63 -0.55 8.48
N GLY A 195 16.53 -1.85 8.75
CA GLY A 195 17.57 -2.84 8.44
C GLY A 195 17.84 -2.95 6.94
N ARG A 196 16.80 -2.89 6.10
CA ARG A 196 16.94 -2.82 4.64
C ARG A 196 17.69 -1.57 4.20
N PHE A 197 17.47 -0.43 4.86
CA PHE A 197 18.13 0.83 4.54
C PHE A 197 19.53 0.99 5.11
N ILE A 198 19.80 0.38 6.27
CA ILE A 198 21.12 0.42 6.90
C ILE A 198 22.06 -0.61 6.27
N TYR A 199 21.54 -1.74 5.78
CA TYR A 199 22.37 -2.90 5.41
C TYR A 199 22.41 -3.22 3.90
N PHE A 200 21.43 -2.78 3.08
CA PHE A 200 21.30 -3.26 1.69
C PHE A 200 21.14 -2.18 0.61
N ASP A 201 20.51 -1.03 0.90
CA ASP A 201 20.50 0.09 -0.06
C ASP A 201 21.79 0.90 0.14
N ALA A 202 22.58 1.04 -0.94
CA ALA A 202 23.82 1.80 -1.00
C ALA A 202 23.69 3.17 -0.32
N SER A 203 24.72 3.62 0.39
CA SER A 203 24.89 4.97 0.97
C SER A 203 23.68 5.59 1.71
N PHE A 204 23.91 6.14 2.91
CA PHE A 204 22.90 6.98 3.59
C PHE A 204 22.28 8.08 2.69
N MET A 205 23.01 8.48 1.63
CA MET A 205 22.55 9.39 0.59
C MET A 205 21.42 8.82 -0.29
N ASP A 206 21.50 7.56 -0.73
CA ASP A 206 20.45 6.95 -1.54
C ASP A 206 19.22 6.65 -0.69
N PHE A 207 19.40 6.40 0.62
CA PHE A 207 18.30 6.37 1.58
C PHE A 207 17.57 7.73 1.66
N ILE A 208 18.29 8.84 1.81
CA ILE A 208 17.66 10.18 1.84
C ILE A 208 16.97 10.48 0.51
N ASN A 209 17.58 10.10 -0.62
CA ASN A 209 16.98 10.29 -1.94
C ASN A 209 15.71 9.44 -2.09
N ALA A 210 15.73 8.17 -1.71
CA ALA A 210 14.56 7.29 -1.73
C ALA A 210 13.45 7.77 -0.78
N LEU A 211 13.81 8.26 0.42
CA LEU A 211 12.87 8.84 1.37
C LEU A 211 12.28 10.15 0.83
N LYS A 212 13.09 11.00 0.20
CA LYS A 212 12.64 12.25 -0.43
C LYS A 212 11.71 11.98 -1.61
N SER A 213 12.01 10.96 -2.43
CA SER A 213 11.15 10.48 -3.51
C SER A 213 9.85 9.86 -2.97
N ALA A 214 9.91 9.09 -1.88
CA ALA A 214 8.72 8.58 -1.20
C ALA A 214 7.86 9.70 -0.60
N LEU A 215 8.49 10.73 -0.03
CA LEU A 215 7.84 11.95 0.47
C LEU A 215 7.26 12.80 -0.67
N TYR A 216 7.87 12.81 -1.86
CA TYR A 216 7.28 13.44 -3.04
C TYR A 216 5.95 12.77 -3.43
N HIS A 217 5.87 11.44 -3.26
CA HIS A 217 4.63 10.66 -3.42
C HIS A 217 3.72 10.66 -2.18
N SER A 218 4.04 11.42 -1.12
CA SER A 218 3.21 11.51 0.10
C SER A 218 1.75 11.95 -0.12
N PRO A 219 1.37 12.74 -1.14
CA PRO A 219 -0.04 13.00 -1.40
C PRO A 219 -0.82 11.71 -1.69
N LEU A 220 -0.20 10.73 -2.36
CA LEU A 220 -0.83 9.42 -2.60
C LEU A 220 -1.01 8.65 -1.29
N LEU A 221 -0.02 8.70 -0.40
CA LEU A 221 -0.11 8.12 0.95
C LEU A 221 -1.29 8.70 1.74
N ILE A 222 -1.42 10.04 1.75
CA ILE A 222 -2.49 10.74 2.46
C ILE A 222 -3.86 10.34 1.88
N ILE A 223 -4.00 10.33 0.55
CA ILE A 223 -5.24 9.91 -0.12
C ILE A 223 -5.58 8.45 0.24
N GLY A 224 -4.59 7.56 0.23
CA GLY A 224 -4.78 6.17 0.61
C GLY A 224 -5.21 5.99 2.07
N LEU A 225 -4.60 6.74 2.99
CA LEU A 225 -4.94 6.69 4.42
C LEU A 225 -6.34 7.26 4.67
N LEU A 226 -6.69 8.37 4.02
CA LEU A 226 -8.00 8.97 4.16
C LEU A 226 -9.10 8.04 3.67
N VAL A 227 -8.94 7.41 2.50
CA VAL A 227 -9.98 6.50 1.99
C VAL A 227 -10.07 5.21 2.78
N SER A 228 -8.97 4.57 3.16
CA SER A 228 -9.04 3.37 3.98
C SER A 228 -9.61 3.64 5.37
N SER A 229 -9.25 4.77 5.99
CA SER A 229 -9.76 5.17 7.30
C SER A 229 -11.24 5.53 7.23
N SER A 230 -11.65 6.29 6.21
CA SER A 230 -13.06 6.66 6.02
C SER A 230 -13.94 5.44 5.76
N LEU A 231 -13.50 4.53 4.89
CA LEU A 231 -14.24 3.30 4.60
C LEU A 231 -14.30 2.36 5.80
N SER A 232 -13.20 2.24 6.55
CA SER A 232 -13.18 1.42 7.77
C SER A 232 -14.09 2.02 8.84
N PHE A 233 -14.03 3.34 9.06
CA PHE A 233 -14.91 4.04 9.98
C PHE A 233 -16.39 3.86 9.62
N LEU A 234 -16.75 4.00 8.34
CA LEU A 234 -18.10 3.74 7.85
C LEU A 234 -18.49 2.26 8.03
N GLY A 235 -17.58 1.33 7.78
CA GLY A 235 -17.80 -0.10 7.96
C GLY A 235 -18.09 -0.49 9.41
N PHE A 236 -17.38 0.11 10.37
CA PHE A 236 -17.66 -0.08 11.81
C PHE A 236 -18.98 0.60 12.21
N LYS A 237 -19.21 1.86 11.80
CA LYS A 237 -20.45 2.60 12.13
C LYS A 237 -21.72 1.91 11.60
N LEU A 238 -21.65 1.26 10.45
CA LEU A 238 -22.77 0.52 9.85
C LEU A 238 -22.93 -0.90 10.44
N GLY A 239 -22.06 -1.31 11.37
CA GLY A 239 -22.06 -2.64 11.97
C GLY A 239 -21.68 -3.77 11.00
N TYR A 240 -21.04 -3.42 9.87
CA TYR A 240 -20.58 -4.41 8.89
C TYR A 240 -19.29 -5.08 9.38
N LEU A 241 -18.41 -4.29 10.00
CA LEU A 241 -17.16 -4.75 10.60
C LEU A 241 -17.36 -5.01 12.10
N LEU A 242 -16.76 -6.08 12.61
CA LEU A 242 -16.87 -6.48 14.02
C LEU A 242 -15.96 -5.60 14.91
N GLU A 243 -16.57 -4.88 15.85
CA GLU A 243 -15.85 -4.09 16.88
C GLU A 243 -15.29 -4.95 18.02
N ARG A 244 -15.75 -6.21 18.16
CA ARG A 244 -15.34 -7.07 19.28
C ARG A 244 -13.93 -7.63 19.05
N ASN A 245 -12.90 -6.97 19.57
CA ASN A 245 -11.47 -7.37 19.60
C ASN A 245 -10.78 -7.68 18.25
N TYR A 246 -11.36 -7.31 17.11
CA TYR A 246 -10.81 -7.63 15.78
C TYR A 246 -10.78 -6.44 14.81
N TYR A 247 -10.53 -5.23 15.32
CA TYR A 247 -10.44 -4.02 14.48
C TYR A 247 -9.43 -4.16 13.32
N ILE A 248 -8.30 -4.83 13.54
CA ILE A 248 -7.33 -5.12 12.47
C ILE A 248 -7.91 -6.00 11.36
N VAL A 249 -8.76 -6.98 11.70
CA VAL A 249 -9.42 -7.86 10.72
C VAL A 249 -10.46 -7.06 9.94
N GLY A 250 -11.20 -6.17 10.61
CA GLY A 250 -12.14 -5.27 9.95
C GLY A 250 -11.47 -4.33 8.95
N ILE A 251 -10.33 -3.74 9.33
CA ILE A 251 -9.53 -2.90 8.44
C ILE A 251 -8.95 -3.71 7.29
N PHE A 252 -8.47 -4.94 7.54
CA PHE A 252 -8.01 -5.84 6.48
C PHE A 252 -9.13 -6.18 5.48
N TYR A 253 -10.36 -6.44 5.96
CA TYR A 253 -11.52 -6.61 5.08
C TYR A 253 -11.74 -5.39 4.18
N THR A 254 -11.66 -4.17 4.73
CA THR A 254 -11.75 -2.93 3.92
C THR A 254 -10.69 -2.91 2.80
N HIS A 255 -9.46 -3.34 3.10
CA HIS A 255 -8.39 -3.41 2.09
C HIS A 255 -8.68 -4.43 0.99
N LEU A 256 -9.29 -5.58 1.33
CA LEU A 256 -9.73 -6.55 0.32
C LEU A 256 -10.80 -5.97 -0.60
N PHE A 257 -11.79 -5.23 -0.06
CA PHE A 257 -12.78 -4.54 -0.90
C PHE A 257 -12.14 -3.50 -1.80
N ILE A 258 -11.20 -2.71 -1.29
CA ILE A 258 -10.43 -1.75 -2.10
C ILE A 258 -9.69 -2.48 -3.22
N LEU A 259 -9.00 -3.59 -2.90
CA LEU A 259 -8.24 -4.37 -3.89
C LEU A 259 -9.15 -4.91 -5.00
N VAL A 260 -10.34 -5.43 -4.66
CA VAL A 260 -11.33 -5.90 -5.64
C VAL A 260 -11.78 -4.74 -6.55
N VAL A 261 -12.08 -3.58 -5.98
CA VAL A 261 -12.49 -2.40 -6.76
C VAL A 261 -11.36 -1.91 -7.66
N LEU A 262 -10.12 -1.87 -7.18
CA LEU A 262 -8.95 -1.50 -7.98
C LEU A 262 -8.70 -2.49 -9.12
N PHE A 263 -8.90 -3.79 -8.88
CA PHE A 263 -8.85 -4.82 -9.91
C PHE A 263 -9.92 -4.60 -10.98
N ILE A 264 -11.17 -4.35 -10.58
CA ILE A 264 -12.26 -4.02 -11.51
C ILE A 264 -11.91 -2.75 -12.31
N LEU A 265 -11.42 -1.70 -11.66
CA LEU A 265 -11.07 -0.43 -12.29
C LEU A 265 -9.92 -0.59 -13.31
N HIS A 266 -8.91 -1.40 -12.98
CA HIS A 266 -7.79 -1.69 -13.88
C HIS A 266 -8.25 -2.49 -15.10
N ASN A 267 -9.01 -3.57 -14.89
CA ASN A 267 -9.44 -4.47 -15.98
C ASN A 267 -10.53 -3.85 -16.87
N SER A 268 -11.44 -3.05 -16.29
CA SER A 268 -12.56 -2.44 -17.02
C SER A 268 -12.15 -1.31 -17.97
N ARG A 269 -10.88 -0.89 -17.97
CA ARG A 269 -10.36 0.24 -18.78
C ARG A 269 -11.13 1.56 -18.55
N VAL A 270 -11.93 1.67 -17.49
CA VAL A 270 -12.73 2.87 -17.15
C VAL A 270 -11.85 4.09 -16.91
N MET A 271 -10.59 3.87 -16.56
CA MET A 271 -9.53 4.87 -16.53
C MET A 271 -9.43 5.72 -17.81
N TYR A 272 -9.67 5.14 -18.98
CA TYR A 272 -9.64 5.86 -20.28
C TYR A 272 -10.91 6.69 -20.54
N LEU A 273 -11.97 6.53 -19.74
CA LEU A 273 -13.17 7.38 -19.79
C LEU A 273 -12.97 8.68 -19.02
N PHE A 274 -12.16 8.69 -17.95
CA PHE A 274 -11.90 9.89 -17.15
C PHE A 274 -10.96 10.87 -17.85
N VAL A 275 -9.98 10.38 -18.62
CA VAL A 275 -9.10 11.24 -19.43
C VAL A 275 -8.98 10.64 -20.83
N ARG A 276 -9.40 11.41 -21.84
CA ARG A 276 -9.39 10.98 -23.24
C ARG A 276 -7.95 10.87 -23.74
N LYS A 277 -7.60 9.75 -24.38
CA LYS A 277 -6.30 9.59 -25.05
C LYS A 277 -6.14 10.70 -26.10
N PRO A 278 -5.04 11.48 -26.09
CA PRO A 278 -4.78 12.49 -27.13
C PRO A 278 -4.67 11.82 -28.51
N LYS A 279 -5.15 12.52 -29.55
CA LYS A 279 -5.31 11.96 -30.92
C LYS A 279 -3.97 11.78 -31.66
N GLU A 280 -2.96 12.55 -31.31
CA GLU A 280 -1.61 12.50 -31.90
C GLU A 280 -0.61 12.62 -30.75
N GLU A 281 0.36 11.72 -30.72
CA GLU A 281 1.61 11.96 -29.98
C GLU A 281 2.37 13.00 -30.82
N PRO A 282 2.53 14.25 -30.36
CA PRO A 282 3.42 15.18 -31.06
C PRO A 282 4.81 14.55 -31.13
N GLU A 283 5.54 14.78 -32.23
CA GLU A 283 6.97 14.45 -32.29
C GLU A 283 7.65 14.90 -31.00
N PRO A 284 8.51 14.07 -30.39
CA PRO A 284 9.10 14.38 -29.10
C PRO A 284 9.85 15.70 -29.21
N LEU A 285 9.29 16.77 -28.65
CA LEU A 285 10.04 18.00 -28.40
C LEU A 285 11.01 17.83 -27.21
N PHE A 286 10.91 16.67 -26.55
CA PHE A 286 11.69 16.22 -25.41
C PHE A 286 12.09 14.76 -25.66
N ASP A 287 13.36 14.53 -25.97
CA ASP A 287 14.03 13.32 -25.52
C ASP A 287 14.20 13.43 -24.00
N GLU A 288 13.11 13.39 -23.22
CA GLU A 288 13.18 13.35 -21.74
C GLU A 288 13.07 11.88 -21.29
N TYR A 289 14.02 11.09 -21.78
CA TYR A 289 14.68 10.00 -21.04
C TYR A 289 16.23 10.18 -21.07
N GLU A 290 16.74 11.38 -21.35
CA GLU A 290 18.07 11.80 -20.93
C GLU A 290 17.93 12.48 -19.55
N GLU A 291 18.74 12.31 -18.52
CA GLU A 291 19.97 11.58 -18.27
C GLU A 291 20.27 11.94 -16.80
N TYR A 292 20.35 10.95 -15.91
CA TYR A 292 21.00 11.10 -14.61
C TYR A 292 22.08 10.01 -14.49
N ASP A 293 22.72 9.69 -15.61
CA ASP A 293 23.97 8.95 -15.68
C ASP A 293 24.96 9.86 -16.41
N ASP A 294 25.53 10.82 -15.68
CA ASP A 294 26.74 11.50 -16.12
C ASP A 294 27.78 11.37 -15.00
N TYR A 295 28.38 10.19 -14.95
CA TYR A 295 29.76 10.01 -14.55
C TYR A 295 30.43 9.21 -15.66
N ASP A 296 30.77 9.94 -16.74
CA ASP A 296 31.71 9.49 -17.75
C ASP A 296 33.02 9.01 -17.09
N ASP A 297 33.22 7.72 -17.26
CA ASP A 297 34.46 7.05 -17.63
C ASP A 297 35.48 8.03 -18.25
N TYR A 298 36.56 8.29 -17.52
CA TYR A 298 37.78 8.86 -18.10
C TYR A 298 38.92 7.84 -18.00
N ASP A 299 39.31 7.42 -19.20
CA ASP A 299 40.66 7.06 -19.64
C ASP A 299 41.18 5.65 -19.33
N GLU A 300 40.73 4.68 -20.13
CA GLU A 300 41.63 3.66 -20.66
C GLU A 300 41.83 3.88 -22.17
N TYR A 301 43.07 3.72 -22.62
CA TYR A 301 43.62 3.89 -23.99
C TYR A 301 44.23 5.25 -24.37
N ARG A 302 45.42 5.52 -23.82
CA ARG A 302 46.53 6.02 -24.65
C ARG A 302 47.84 5.29 -24.29
N LYS A 303 48.33 4.54 -25.29
CA LYS A 303 49.67 3.99 -25.55
C LYS A 303 50.78 4.25 -24.53
#